data_AF-A0AAN6F365-F1
#
_entry.id   AF-A0AAN6F365-F1
#
_cell.length_a   1.000
_cell.length_b   1.000
_cell.length_c   1.000
_cell.angle_alpha   90.00
_cell.angle_beta   90.00
_cell.angle_gamma   90.00
#
_symmetry.space_group_name_H-M   'P 1'
#
loop_
_entity.id
_entity.type
_entity.pdbx_description
1 polymer ?
#
loop_
_entity_poly.entity_id
_entity_poly.type
_entity_poly.pdbx_seq_one_letter_code
_entity_poly.pdbx_strand_id
1 'polypeptide(L)'
;MRLLKGIAGDGFKITKDLNEDDIPPDAILSYTWGADEEEVSYADIVNGTGRHKNGYKKLEFCAKQARRDGQRYFWVDTCLYR
;
A
#
# COMPACT_ATOMS: atom_id res chain seq x y z
N MET A 1 1.75 9.96 1.62
CA MET A 1 1.13 9.02 0.66
C MET A 1 2.19 8.27 -0.13
N ARG A 2 2.03 6.95 -0.30
CA ARG A 2 2.96 6.08 -1.05
C ARG A 2 2.20 5.20 -2.05
N LEU A 3 2.76 5.05 -3.25
CA LEU A 3 2.15 4.25 -4.32
C LEU A 3 2.65 2.81 -4.26
N LEU A 4 1.71 1.88 -4.12
CA LEU A 4 1.96 0.45 -4.14
C LEU A 4 1.47 -0.15 -5.46
N LYS A 5 2.24 -1.10 -6.02
CA LYS A 5 1.86 -1.91 -7.18
C LYS A 5 1.40 -3.28 -6.71
N GLY A 6 0.20 -3.69 -7.08
CA GLY A 6 -0.26 -5.07 -6.88
C GLY A 6 0.54 -6.04 -7.76
N ILE A 7 0.95 -7.18 -7.20
CA ILE A 7 1.61 -8.28 -7.95
C ILE A 7 0.65 -9.45 -8.09
N ALA A 8 0.74 -10.22 -9.19
CA ALA A 8 -0.12 -11.40 -9.43
C ALA A 8 -0.13 -12.32 -8.19
N GLY A 9 -1.33 -12.59 -7.64
CA GLY A 9 -1.53 -13.24 -6.33
C GLY A 9 -1.85 -12.26 -5.18
N ASP A 10 -1.72 -12.72 -3.93
CA ASP A 10 -2.04 -11.94 -2.72
C ASP A 10 -0.81 -11.15 -2.23
N GLY A 11 -0.38 -10.15 -3.00
CA GLY A 11 0.78 -9.33 -2.62
C GLY A 11 0.87 -7.99 -3.33
N PHE A 12 1.78 -7.15 -2.85
CA PHE A 12 2.07 -5.83 -3.37
C PHE A 12 3.56 -5.49 -3.20
N LYS A 13 4.03 -4.48 -3.94
CA LYS A 13 5.38 -3.93 -3.82
C LYS A 13 5.37 -2.41 -3.86
N ILE A 14 6.28 -1.79 -3.13
CA ILE A 14 6.52 -0.34 -3.24
C ILE A 14 7.06 -0.01 -4.63
N THR A 15 6.54 1.06 -5.22
CA THR A 15 7.09 1.64 -6.45
C THR A 15 8.31 2.51 -6.14
N LYS A 16 9.24 2.64 -7.09
CA LYS A 16 10.26 3.69 -7.00
C LYS A 16 9.58 5.06 -7.02
N ASP A 17 10.28 6.11 -6.60
CA ASP A 17 9.80 7.47 -6.79
C ASP A 17 9.47 7.68 -8.28
N LEU A 18 8.19 7.86 -8.57
CA LEU A 18 7.67 8.10 -9.91
C LEU A 18 7.60 9.62 -10.11
N ASN A 19 7.93 10.09 -11.31
CA ASN A 19 7.68 11.49 -11.68
C ASN A 19 6.17 11.71 -11.79
N GLU A 20 5.71 12.96 -11.71
CA GLU A 20 4.28 13.29 -11.80
C GLU A 20 3.62 12.69 -13.06
N ASP A 21 4.34 12.68 -14.19
CA ASP A 21 3.88 12.11 -15.45
C ASP A 21 3.80 10.56 -15.47
N ASP A 22 4.48 9.90 -14.52
CA ASP A 22 4.53 8.44 -14.40
C ASP A 22 3.49 7.89 -13.41
N ILE A 23 2.75 8.77 -12.71
CA ILE A 23 1.74 8.37 -11.73
C ILE A 23 0.47 7.92 -12.46
N PRO A 24 0.02 6.66 -12.30
CA PRO A 24 -1.23 6.20 -12.88
C PRO A 24 -2.42 7.00 -12.30
N PRO A 25 -3.37 7.47 -13.13
CA PRO A 25 -4.45 8.37 -12.71
C PRO A 25 -5.44 7.73 -11.73
N ASP A 26 -5.48 6.40 -11.62
CA ASP A 26 -6.60 5.69 -11.02
C ASP A 26 -6.20 4.83 -9.79
N ALA A 27 -5.63 5.45 -8.77
CA ALA A 27 -5.24 4.72 -7.56
C ALA A 27 -6.19 5.00 -6.38
N ILE A 28 -6.74 3.93 -5.81
CA ILE A 28 -7.67 3.95 -4.67
C ILE A 28 -6.93 4.40 -3.41
N LEU A 29 -7.57 5.27 -2.62
CA LEU A 29 -7.02 5.88 -1.41
C LEU A 29 -7.66 5.27 -0.16
N SER A 30 -6.86 4.82 0.81
CA SER A 30 -7.35 4.35 2.12
C SER A 30 -6.99 5.36 3.21
N TYR A 31 -8.02 5.96 3.85
CA TYR A 31 -7.90 7.11 4.75
C TYR A 31 -7.84 6.75 6.25
N THR A 32 -8.00 5.49 6.66
CA THR A 32 -8.07 5.16 8.10
C THR A 32 -7.01 4.15 8.51
N TRP A 33 -6.11 4.59 9.39
CA TRP A 33 -5.17 3.72 10.09
C TRP A 33 -5.60 3.47 11.53
N GLY A 34 -5.19 2.33 12.07
CA GLY A 34 -5.45 1.94 13.47
C GLY A 34 -4.49 2.66 14.42
N ALA A 35 -4.26 2.12 15.62
CA ALA A 35 -3.19 2.62 16.48
C ALA A 35 -1.80 2.45 15.80
N ASP A 36 -0.83 3.29 16.15
CA ASP A 36 0.53 3.29 15.55
C ASP A 36 1.19 1.90 15.53
N GLU A 37 0.98 1.11 16.58
CA GLU A 37 1.52 -0.25 16.72
C GLU A 37 0.93 -1.23 15.69
N GLU A 38 -0.29 -0.96 15.23
CA GLU A 38 -0.99 -1.72 14.20
C GLU A 38 -0.67 -1.24 12.79
N GLU A 39 -0.05 -0.07 12.65
CA GLU A 39 0.33 0.48 11.35
C GLU A 39 1.54 -0.25 10.74
N VAL A 40 1.48 -0.42 9.43
CA VAL A 40 2.59 -0.99 8.66
C VAL A 40 3.47 0.16 8.21
N SER A 41 4.70 0.21 8.74
CA SER A 41 5.68 1.22 8.34
C SER A 41 6.25 0.92 6.95
N TYR A 42 6.97 1.90 6.38
CA TYR A 42 7.73 1.67 5.15
C TYR A 42 8.77 0.56 5.30
N ALA A 43 9.51 0.57 6.41
CA ALA A 43 10.52 -0.44 6.70
C ALA A 43 9.89 -1.84 6.77
N ASP A 44 8.68 -1.94 7.31
CA ASP A 44 7.94 -3.20 7.40
C ASP A 44 7.58 -3.78 6.02
N ILE A 45 7.28 -2.93 5.04
CA ILE A 45 6.96 -3.36 3.67
C ILE A 45 8.24 -3.73 2.93
N VAL A 46 9.29 -2.90 3.03
CA VAL A 46 10.58 -3.13 2.35
C VAL A 46 11.27 -4.40 2.87
N ASN A 47 11.28 -4.60 4.19
CA ASN A 47 11.92 -5.75 4.83
C ASN A 47 10.98 -6.97 4.93
N GLY A 48 9.71 -6.82 4.56
CA GLY A 48 8.70 -7.89 4.64
C GLY A 48 8.31 -8.29 6.07
N THR A 49 8.63 -7.48 7.09
CA THR A 49 8.37 -7.78 8.51
C THR A 49 6.95 -7.43 8.96
N GLY A 50 6.19 -6.63 8.20
CA GLY A 50 4.88 -6.11 8.61
C GLY A 50 3.69 -7.07 8.54
N ARG A 51 3.86 -8.29 8.03
CA ARG A 51 2.74 -9.23 7.73
C ARG A 51 1.87 -9.58 8.93
N HIS A 52 2.43 -9.51 10.14
CA HIS A 52 1.74 -9.82 11.38
C HIS A 52 0.89 -8.65 11.91
N LYS A 53 1.08 -7.42 11.39
CA LYS A 53 0.37 -6.24 11.86
C LYS A 53 -1.04 -6.17 11.28
N ASN A 54 -1.98 -5.66 12.08
CA ASN A 54 -3.38 -5.51 11.64
C ASN A 54 -3.53 -4.59 10.42
N GLY A 55 -2.70 -3.56 10.30
CA GLY A 55 -2.64 -2.68 9.12
C GLY A 55 -2.27 -3.41 7.83
N TYR A 56 -1.58 -4.56 7.89
CA TYR A 56 -1.21 -5.32 6.70
C TYR A 56 -2.42 -5.93 6.00
N LYS A 57 -3.44 -6.34 6.76
CA LYS A 57 -4.71 -6.84 6.21
C LYS A 57 -5.43 -5.77 5.38
N LYS A 58 -5.32 -4.49 5.76
CA LYS A 58 -5.85 -3.37 4.97
C LYS A 58 -5.11 -3.22 3.64
N LEU A 59 -3.78 -3.38 3.64
CA LEU A 59 -2.98 -3.35 2.41
C LEU A 59 -3.37 -4.48 1.45
N GLU A 60 -3.57 -5.70 1.97
CA GLU A 60 -4.05 -6.84 1.17
C GLU A 60 -5.45 -6.60 0.61
N PHE A 61 -6.35 -6.04 1.43
CA PHE A 61 -7.69 -5.67 0.98
C PHE A 61 -7.65 -4.64 -0.15
N CYS A 62 -6.86 -3.57 0.00
CA CYS A 62 -6.71 -2.54 -1.02
C CYS A 62 -6.10 -3.11 -2.31
N ALA A 63 -5.09 -3.97 -2.21
CA ALA A 63 -4.50 -4.65 -3.37
C ALA A 63 -5.52 -5.54 -4.10
N LYS A 64 -6.35 -6.27 -3.36
CA LYS A 64 -7.43 -7.10 -3.91
C LYS A 64 -8.50 -6.26 -4.59
N GLN A 65 -8.91 -5.14 -3.97
CA GLN A 65 -9.90 -4.23 -4.53
C GLN A 65 -9.36 -3.55 -5.80
N ALA A 66 -8.13 -3.04 -5.78
CA ALA A 66 -7.49 -2.47 -6.95
C ALA A 66 -7.46 -3.46 -8.13
N ARG A 67 -7.11 -4.73 -7.88
CA ARG A 67 -7.17 -5.77 -8.93
C ARG A 67 -8.58 -5.95 -9.50
N ARG A 68 -9.61 -5.98 -8.64
CA ARG A 68 -11.01 -6.12 -9.08
C ARG A 68 -11.43 -4.95 -9.96
N ASP A 69 -10.95 -3.76 -9.64
CA ASP A 69 -11.27 -2.52 -10.37
C ASP A 69 -10.39 -2.30 -11.61
N GLY A 70 -9.60 -3.31 -12.01
CA GLY A 70 -8.69 -3.22 -13.15
C GLY A 70 -7.43 -2.38 -12.88
N GLN A 71 -7.24 -1.95 -11.64
CA GLN A 71 -6.14 -1.09 -11.23
C GLN A 71 -4.92 -1.89 -10.81
N ARG A 72 -3.78 -1.52 -11.40
CA ARG A 72 -2.49 -2.14 -11.06
C ARG A 72 -1.82 -1.51 -9.84
N TYR A 73 -2.28 -0.34 -9.43
CA TYR A 73 -1.68 0.47 -8.39
C TYR A 73 -2.74 1.01 -7.43
N PHE A 74 -2.35 1.24 -6.17
CA PHE A 74 -3.20 1.83 -5.16
C PHE A 74 -2.38 2.71 -4.22
N TRP A 75 -3.00 3.79 -3.74
CA TRP A 75 -2.39 4.72 -2.80
C TRP A 75 -2.75 4.32 -1.39
N VAL A 76 -1.73 4.27 -0.56
CA VAL A 76 -1.92 4.18 0.88
C VAL A 76 -1.31 5.41 1.49
N ASP A 77 -2.11 6.12 2.29
CA ASP A 77 -1.51 6.93 3.32
C ASP A 77 -0.82 5.97 4.28
N THR A 78 0.33 6.30 4.84
CA THR A 78 0.93 5.51 5.94
C THR A 78 1.42 6.59 6.87
N CYS A 79 1.01 6.59 8.14
CA CYS A 79 1.45 7.64 9.04
C CYS A 79 2.96 7.49 9.19
N LEU A 80 3.66 8.48 8.67
CA LEU A 80 5.10 8.61 8.77
C LEU A 80 5.41 9.13 10.16
N TYR A 81 5.49 8.26 11.16
CA TYR A 81 6.32 8.60 12.29
C TYR A 81 7.76 8.24 11.95
N ARG A 82 8.59 9.28 12.05
CA ARG A 82 10.03 9.35 11.71
C ARG A 82 10.83 8.16 12.19
#